data_AF-A0A9E7ZR90-F1
#
_entry.id   AF-A0A9E7ZR90-F1
#
_cell.length_a   1.000
_cell.length_b   1.000
_cell.length_c   1.000
_cell.angle_alpha   90.00
_cell.angle_beta   90.00
_cell.angle_gamma   90.00
#
_symmetry.space_group_name_H-M   'P 1'
#
loop_
_entity.id
_entity.type
_entity.pdbx_description
1 polymer ?
#
loop_
_entity_poly.entity_id
_entity_poly.type
_entity_poly.pdbx_seq_one_letter_code
_entity_poly.pdbx_strand_id
1 'polypeptide(L)'
;MTKPTAAANAAGLPRIPGAPVGPLCCAVDMAALRAMTMGELNSLREALHTLTEVASAIGCQPRFSSDEDNCYNNAGLTLDSIYEFLAAYEQAVVNVAEVAQPKTSIDVEHRAWTRLGFQADMTDGLSSFAVLAAQSVRDEVEAKFREQHEDGVPR
;
A
#
# COMPACT_ATOMS: atom_id res chain seq x y z
N MET A 1 -39.23 -31.91 30.01
CA MET A 1 -38.56 -30.60 29.90
C MET A 1 -37.08 -30.82 30.12
N THR A 2 -36.30 -30.91 29.04
CA THR A 2 -34.85 -31.02 29.08
C THR A 2 -34.29 -30.20 27.93
N LYS A 3 -33.51 -29.19 28.29
CA LYS A 3 -32.88 -28.17 27.45
C LYS A 3 -31.81 -28.84 26.57
N PRO A 4 -31.67 -28.55 25.26
CA PRO A 4 -30.48 -28.93 24.53
C PRO A 4 -29.35 -27.95 24.84
N THR A 5 -28.26 -28.49 25.37
CA THR A 5 -26.99 -27.80 25.61
C THR A 5 -26.29 -27.55 24.28
N ALA A 6 -26.17 -26.29 23.87
CA ALA A 6 -25.36 -25.88 22.73
C ALA A 6 -23.87 -25.90 23.09
N ALA A 7 -23.26 -27.08 23.01
CA ALA A 7 -21.82 -27.24 23.04
C ALA A 7 -21.47 -28.51 22.25
N ALA A 8 -21.37 -28.37 20.92
CA ALA A 8 -20.71 -29.36 20.09
C ALA A 8 -20.13 -28.66 18.87
N ASN A 9 -18.84 -28.35 19.01
CA ASN A 9 -17.84 -28.39 17.95
C ASN A 9 -18.00 -27.36 16.83
N ALA A 10 -17.33 -26.22 17.03
CA ALA A 10 -16.54 -25.60 15.97
C ALA A 10 -15.49 -26.63 15.50
N ALA A 11 -15.92 -27.64 14.75
CA ALA A 11 -15.04 -28.56 14.05
C ALA A 11 -14.33 -27.72 13.00
N GLY A 12 -13.10 -27.32 13.35
CA GLY A 12 -12.19 -26.63 12.45
C GLY A 12 -12.15 -27.37 11.12
N LEU A 13 -12.30 -26.60 10.05
CA LEU A 13 -12.14 -27.09 8.69
C LEU A 13 -10.85 -27.93 8.59
N PRO A 14 -10.86 -29.06 7.87
CA PRO A 14 -9.68 -29.91 7.73
C PRO A 14 -8.50 -29.08 7.21
N ARG A 15 -7.37 -29.10 7.93
CA ARG A 15 -6.10 -28.53 7.45
C ARG A 15 -5.71 -29.28 6.17
N ILE A 16 -5.61 -28.58 5.05
CA ILE A 16 -5.19 -29.17 3.77
C ILE A 16 -3.71 -29.54 3.86
N PRO A 17 -3.32 -30.81 3.70
CA PRO A 17 -1.91 -31.19 3.55
C PRO A 17 -1.39 -30.56 2.25
N GLY A 18 -0.50 -29.57 2.36
CA GLY A 18 -0.03 -28.74 1.25
C GLY A 18 -0.42 -27.26 1.32
N ALA A 19 -1.07 -26.81 2.40
CA ALA A 19 -1.14 -25.38 2.71
C ALA A 19 0.29 -24.79 2.71
N PRO A 20 0.53 -23.59 2.15
CA PRO A 20 1.87 -23.05 2.02
C PRO A 20 2.55 -23.00 3.39
N VAL A 21 3.61 -23.79 3.53
CA VAL A 21 4.48 -23.82 4.72
C VAL A 21 5.79 -23.18 4.32
N GLY A 22 6.02 -21.98 4.82
CA GLY A 22 7.26 -21.25 4.62
C GLY A 22 7.05 -19.76 4.90
N PRO A 23 8.10 -19.01 5.27
CA PRO A 23 8.06 -17.56 5.22
C PRO A 23 7.63 -17.13 3.82
N LEU A 24 6.80 -16.09 3.69
CA LEU A 24 6.51 -15.49 2.40
C LEU A 24 7.84 -14.98 1.81
N CYS A 25 8.42 -15.74 0.87
CA CYS A 25 9.62 -15.35 0.12
C CYS A 25 9.25 -14.33 -0.98
N CYS A 26 8.40 -13.37 -0.64
CA CYS A 26 7.98 -12.34 -1.56
C CYS A 26 9.07 -11.26 -1.55
N ALA A 27 9.86 -11.20 -2.61
CA ALA A 27 10.78 -10.09 -2.85
C ALA A 27 10.10 -9.07 -3.76
N VAL A 28 10.32 -7.79 -3.49
CA VAL A 28 9.84 -6.72 -4.37
C VAL A 28 10.68 -6.70 -5.66
N ASP A 29 10.04 -6.91 -6.81
CA ASP A 29 10.70 -6.77 -8.10
C ASP A 29 10.88 -5.28 -8.45
N MET A 30 12.03 -4.74 -8.05
CA MET A 30 12.40 -3.35 -8.31
C MET A 30 12.63 -3.05 -9.79
N ALA A 31 12.88 -4.06 -10.64
CA ALA A 31 13.02 -3.84 -12.08
C ALA A 31 11.64 -3.65 -12.71
N ALA A 32 10.67 -4.48 -12.34
CA ALA A 32 9.28 -4.34 -12.76
C ALA A 32 8.70 -2.99 -12.31
N LEU A 33 8.91 -2.58 -11.05
CA LEU A 33 8.46 -1.27 -10.58
C LEU A 33 9.03 -0.10 -11.39
N ARG A 34 10.32 -0.12 -11.73
CA ARG A 34 10.94 0.95 -12.53
C ARG A 34 10.46 1.00 -13.98
N ALA A 35 9.89 -0.10 -14.48
CA ALA A 35 9.34 -0.18 -15.83
C ALA A 35 7.89 0.30 -15.92
N MET A 36 7.21 0.50 -14.79
CA MET A 36 5.83 1.00 -14.76
C MET A 36 5.74 2.48 -15.11
N THR A 37 4.61 2.85 -15.71
CA THR A 37 4.19 4.25 -15.87
C THR A 37 3.83 4.87 -14.53
N MET A 38 3.79 6.21 -14.44
CA MET A 38 3.40 6.87 -13.18
C MET A 38 1.96 6.58 -12.78
N GLY A 39 1.05 6.42 -13.76
CA GLY A 39 -0.34 6.03 -13.49
C GLY A 39 -0.46 4.61 -12.91
N GLU A 40 0.35 3.67 -13.40
CA GLU A 40 0.42 2.31 -12.85
C GLU A 40 1.00 2.31 -11.43
N LEU A 41 2.06 3.10 -11.16
CA LEU A 41 2.60 3.24 -9.81
C LEU A 41 1.58 3.84 -8.84
N ASN A 42 0.85 4.88 -9.25
CA ASN A 42 -0.20 5.47 -8.41
C ASN A 42 -1.29 4.44 -8.07
N SER A 43 -1.80 3.74 -9.09
CA SER A 43 -2.84 2.71 -8.91
C SER A 43 -2.36 1.55 -8.03
N LEU A 44 -1.11 1.12 -8.22
CA LEU A 44 -0.52 0.07 -7.40
C LEU A 44 -0.37 0.50 -5.95
N ARG A 45 0.06 1.75 -5.70
CA ARG A 45 0.14 2.31 -4.35
C ARG A 45 -1.22 2.28 -3.66
N GLU A 46 -2.28 2.74 -4.31
CA GLU A 46 -3.63 2.74 -3.75
C GLU A 46 -4.12 1.32 -3.42
N ALA A 47 -3.83 0.35 -4.29
CA ALA A 47 -4.15 -1.05 -4.05
C ALA A 47 -3.36 -1.63 -2.86
N LEU A 48 -2.06 -1.36 -2.79
CA LEU A 48 -1.21 -1.80 -1.69
C LEU A 48 -1.67 -1.22 -0.36
N HIS A 49 -1.92 0.09 -0.31
CA HIS A 49 -2.44 0.75 0.88
C HIS A 49 -3.77 0.13 1.35
N THR A 50 -4.71 -0.11 0.43
CA THR A 50 -5.98 -0.77 0.75
C THR A 50 -5.77 -2.17 1.33
N LEU A 51 -4.85 -2.95 0.75
CA LEU A 51 -4.52 -4.29 1.25
C LEU A 51 -3.86 -4.24 2.64
N THR A 52 -3.00 -3.25 2.88
CA THR A 52 -2.36 -3.00 4.18
C THR A 52 -3.40 -2.72 5.25
N GLU A 53 -4.36 -1.83 4.98
CA GLU A 53 -5.48 -1.51 5.88
C GLU A 53 -6.35 -2.74 6.19
N VAL A 54 -6.66 -3.54 5.16
CA VAL A 54 -7.42 -4.78 5.35
C VAL A 54 -6.65 -5.80 6.20
N ALA A 55 -5.36 -5.98 5.94
CA ALA A 55 -4.51 -6.89 6.72
C ALA A 55 -4.44 -6.46 8.19
N SER A 56 -4.26 -5.17 8.44
CA SER A 56 -4.27 -4.57 9.78
C SER A 56 -5.60 -4.82 10.51
N ALA A 57 -6.73 -4.50 9.86
CA ALA A 57 -8.05 -4.69 10.44
C ALA A 57 -8.38 -6.16 10.76
N ILE A 58 -7.93 -7.10 9.91
CA ILE A 58 -8.04 -8.53 10.18
C ILE A 58 -7.15 -8.91 11.37
N GLY A 59 -5.92 -8.41 11.43
CA GLY A 59 -4.96 -8.66 12.52
C GLY A 59 -5.48 -8.23 13.90
N CYS A 60 -6.28 -7.16 13.97
CA CYS A 60 -6.90 -6.69 15.21
C CYS A 60 -7.98 -7.63 15.80
N GLN A 61 -8.38 -8.70 15.10
CA GLN A 61 -9.40 -9.60 15.62
C GLN A 61 -8.83 -10.46 16.78
N PRO A 62 -9.55 -10.64 17.90
CA PRO A 62 -9.05 -11.38 19.07
C PRO A 62 -8.54 -12.79 18.76
N ARG A 63 -9.10 -13.44 17.74
CA ARG A 63 -8.67 -14.77 17.27
C ARG A 63 -7.23 -14.85 16.75
N PHE A 64 -6.59 -13.72 16.48
CA PHE A 64 -5.18 -13.63 16.04
C PHE A 64 -4.25 -13.20 17.18
N SER A 65 -4.78 -12.90 18.36
CA SER A 65 -4.03 -12.60 19.57
C SER A 65 -3.82 -13.88 20.40
N SER A 66 -2.80 -13.89 21.26
CA SER A 66 -2.63 -14.84 22.35
C SER A 66 -3.08 -14.22 23.66
N ASP A 67 -3.79 -14.99 24.48
CA ASP A 67 -4.35 -14.52 25.76
C ASP A 67 -3.27 -14.20 26.80
N GLU A 68 -2.03 -14.66 26.60
CA GLU A 68 -1.01 -14.64 27.65
C GLU A 68 -0.13 -13.38 27.66
N ASP A 69 0.03 -12.63 26.55
CA ASP A 69 1.06 -11.57 26.48
C ASP A 69 0.74 -10.35 25.58
N ASN A 70 -0.52 -10.12 25.16
CA ASN A 70 -0.84 -9.13 24.10
C ASN A 70 -0.05 -9.38 22.79
N CYS A 71 0.48 -10.59 22.62
CA CYS A 71 1.25 -10.99 21.44
C CYS A 71 0.32 -11.58 20.38
N TYR A 72 0.77 -11.60 19.12
CA TYR A 72 0.08 -12.33 18.08
C TYR A 72 0.31 -13.84 18.23
N ASN A 73 -0.73 -14.64 18.00
CA ASN A 73 -0.56 -16.08 17.79
C ASN A 73 0.04 -16.35 16.39
N ASN A 74 0.35 -17.60 16.04
CA ASN A 74 1.00 -17.92 14.75
C ASN A 74 0.28 -17.35 13.52
N ALA A 75 -1.05 -17.33 13.52
CA ALA A 75 -1.82 -16.75 12.42
C ALA A 75 -1.75 -15.22 12.42
N GLY A 76 -1.76 -14.59 13.60
CA GLY A 76 -1.51 -13.15 13.74
C GLY A 76 -0.10 -12.76 13.28
N LEU A 77 0.93 -13.52 13.65
CA LEU A 77 2.31 -13.31 13.18
C LEU A 77 2.41 -13.41 11.66
N THR A 78 1.66 -14.33 11.05
CA THR A 78 1.60 -14.44 9.58
C THR A 78 0.95 -13.21 8.95
N LEU A 79 -0.13 -12.69 9.54
CA LEU A 79 -0.78 -11.45 9.08
C LEU A 79 0.12 -10.23 9.26
N ASP A 80 0.84 -10.16 10.36
CA ASP A 80 1.82 -9.10 10.65
C ASP A 80 2.94 -9.10 9.60
N SER A 81 3.48 -10.27 9.25
CA SER A 81 4.46 -10.41 8.15
C SER A 81 3.89 -9.99 6.78
N ILE A 82 2.61 -10.24 6.52
CA ILE A 82 1.95 -9.78 5.29
C ILE A 82 1.83 -8.25 5.31
N TYR A 83 1.40 -7.67 6.42
CA TYR A 83 1.29 -6.23 6.60
C TYR A 83 2.64 -5.54 6.38
N GLU A 84 3.71 -6.03 7.02
CA GLU A 84 5.07 -5.49 6.85
C GLU A 84 5.53 -5.57 5.39
N PHE A 85 5.28 -6.69 4.70
CA PHE A 85 5.63 -6.84 3.29
C PHE A 85 4.87 -5.84 2.41
N LEU A 86 3.56 -5.66 2.61
CA LEU A 86 2.75 -4.73 1.83
C LEU A 86 3.20 -3.28 2.06
N ALA A 87 3.46 -2.88 3.31
CA ALA A 87 3.97 -1.57 3.65
C ALA A 87 5.35 -1.31 3.02
N ALA A 88 6.25 -2.30 3.05
CA ALA A 88 7.56 -2.21 2.40
C ALA A 88 7.44 -2.09 0.87
N TYR A 89 6.50 -2.81 0.25
CA TYR A 89 6.25 -2.72 -1.18
C TYR A 89 5.68 -1.34 -1.54
N GLU A 90 4.74 -0.81 -0.75
CA GLU A 90 4.19 0.53 -0.93
C GLU A 90 5.29 1.61 -0.86
N GLN A 91 6.15 1.53 0.15
CA GLN A 91 7.31 2.40 0.26
C GLN A 91 8.25 2.30 -0.95
N ALA A 92 8.44 1.10 -1.49
CA ALA A 92 9.26 0.89 -2.69
C ALA A 92 8.66 1.55 -3.94
N VAL A 93 7.33 1.49 -4.11
CA VAL A 93 6.59 2.20 -5.16
C VAL A 93 6.83 3.71 -5.06
N VAL A 94 6.68 4.26 -3.86
CA VAL A 94 6.88 5.70 -3.60
C VAL A 94 8.33 6.10 -3.86
N ASN A 95 9.31 5.28 -3.47
CA ASN A 95 10.73 5.55 -3.75
C ASN A 95 11.03 5.60 -5.25
N VAL A 96 10.40 4.73 -6.05
CA VAL A 96 10.53 4.76 -7.52
C VAL A 96 9.90 6.04 -8.09
N ALA A 97 8.73 6.43 -7.60
CA ALA A 97 8.07 7.68 -8.01
C ALA A 97 8.88 8.92 -7.59
N GLU A 98 9.53 8.92 -6.42
CA GLU A 98 10.32 10.03 -5.90
C GLU A 98 11.48 10.38 -6.84
N VAL A 99 12.20 9.36 -7.34
CA VAL A 99 13.37 9.55 -8.22
C VAL A 99 12.98 9.70 -9.70
N ALA A 100 11.74 9.40 -10.06
CA ALA A 100 11.25 9.55 -11.42
C ALA A 100 11.24 11.03 -11.84
N GLN A 101 11.55 11.28 -13.13
CA GLN A 101 11.49 12.59 -13.75
C GLN A 101 10.47 12.58 -14.89
N PRO A 102 9.17 12.54 -14.56
CA PRO A 102 8.12 12.54 -15.56
C PRO A 102 8.17 13.81 -16.41
N LYS A 103 7.93 13.66 -17.71
CA LYS A 103 7.94 14.77 -18.66
C LYS A 103 6.55 15.35 -18.88
N THR A 104 5.54 14.50 -18.84
CA THR A 104 4.17 14.90 -19.10
C THR A 104 3.50 15.45 -17.84
N SER A 105 2.56 16.38 -18.00
CA SER A 105 1.80 16.94 -16.87
C SER A 105 1.00 15.87 -16.14
N ILE A 106 0.42 14.92 -16.88
CA ILE A 106 -0.33 13.79 -16.29
C ILE A 106 0.58 12.86 -15.47
N ASP A 107 1.80 12.58 -15.94
CA ASP A 107 2.72 11.75 -15.16
C ASP A 107 3.27 12.49 -13.93
N VAL A 108 3.43 13.82 -14.02
CA VAL A 108 3.75 14.67 -12.87
C VAL A 108 2.61 14.66 -11.85
N GLU A 109 1.36 14.71 -12.31
CA GLU A 109 0.18 14.61 -11.47
C GLU A 109 0.11 13.26 -10.75
N HIS A 110 0.26 12.14 -11.47
CA HIS A 110 0.28 10.81 -10.86
C HIS A 110 1.42 10.62 -9.86
N ARG A 111 2.62 11.16 -10.17
CA ARG A 111 3.74 11.19 -9.22
C ARG A 111 3.39 11.99 -7.96
N ALA A 112 2.72 13.13 -8.12
CA ALA A 112 2.25 13.94 -6.99
C ALA A 112 1.24 13.18 -6.12
N TRP A 113 0.21 12.56 -6.70
CA TRP A 113 -0.78 11.78 -5.96
C TRP A 113 -0.16 10.60 -5.21
N THR A 114 0.79 9.89 -5.84
CA THR A 114 1.52 8.78 -5.20
C THR A 114 2.25 9.25 -3.93
N ARG A 115 2.97 10.39 -4.01
CA ARG A 115 3.74 10.95 -2.90
C ARG A 115 2.85 11.54 -1.82
N LEU A 116 1.81 12.26 -2.22
CA LEU A 116 0.87 12.90 -1.29
C LEU A 116 0.06 11.87 -0.54
N GLY A 117 -0.48 10.85 -1.20
CA GLY A 117 -1.19 9.75 -0.52
C GLY A 117 -0.31 9.10 0.54
N PHE A 118 0.94 8.78 0.19
CA PHE A 118 1.90 8.22 1.14
C PHE A 118 2.21 9.15 2.31
N GLN A 119 2.43 10.43 2.04
CA GLN A 119 2.69 11.40 3.10
C GLN A 119 1.47 11.58 4.01
N ALA A 120 0.25 11.58 3.48
CA ALA A 120 -0.98 11.72 4.25
C ALA A 120 -1.15 10.56 5.24
N ASP A 121 -0.79 9.35 4.84
CA ASP A 121 -0.94 8.15 5.67
C ASP A 121 0.16 8.06 6.75
N MET A 122 1.35 8.62 6.49
CA MET A 122 2.51 8.53 7.39
C MET A 122 2.67 9.73 8.34
N THR A 123 1.99 10.85 8.11
CA THR A 123 2.25 12.09 8.85
C THR A 123 1.15 12.42 9.85
N ASP A 124 1.56 12.72 11.09
CA ASP A 124 0.68 13.31 12.10
C ASP A 124 0.53 14.84 11.93
N GLY A 125 1.29 15.45 11.00
CA GLY A 125 1.44 16.90 10.88
C GLY A 125 0.99 17.45 9.53
N LEU A 126 -0.03 18.31 9.54
CA LEU A 126 -0.58 18.92 8.31
C LEU A 126 0.41 19.83 7.56
N SER A 127 1.40 20.40 8.25
CA SER A 127 2.31 21.40 7.66
C SER A 127 3.24 20.82 6.60
N SER A 128 3.84 19.65 6.84
CA SER A 128 4.73 18.97 5.88
C SER A 128 3.95 18.55 4.63
N PHE A 129 2.74 18.01 4.83
CA PHE A 129 1.82 17.66 3.76
C PHE A 129 1.44 18.88 2.90
N ALA A 130 1.09 20.00 3.52
CA ALA A 130 0.71 21.22 2.80
C ALA A 130 1.86 21.79 1.95
N VAL A 131 3.10 21.73 2.45
CA VAL A 131 4.29 22.15 1.69
C VAL A 131 4.49 21.25 0.47
N LEU A 132 4.39 19.92 0.66
CA LEU A 132 4.52 18.96 -0.43
C LEU A 132 3.44 19.17 -1.49
N ALA A 133 2.19 19.37 -1.07
CA ALA A 133 1.06 19.61 -1.98
C ALA A 133 1.28 20.88 -2.81
N ALA A 134 1.70 21.97 -2.18
CA ALA A 134 2.00 23.22 -2.87
C ALA A 134 3.16 23.08 -3.87
N GLN A 135 4.18 22.28 -3.55
CA GLN A 135 5.26 21.97 -4.49
C GLN A 135 4.74 21.17 -5.69
N SER A 136 3.98 20.11 -5.44
CA SER A 136 3.38 19.26 -6.47
C SER A 136 2.49 20.02 -7.45
N VAL A 137 1.66 20.94 -6.96
CA VAL A 137 0.81 21.79 -7.83
C VAL A 137 1.66 22.68 -8.73
N ARG A 138 2.76 23.25 -8.22
CA ARG A 138 3.67 24.07 -9.04
C ARG A 138 4.34 23.24 -10.13
N ASP A 139 4.82 22.05 -9.79
CA ASP A 139 5.50 21.15 -10.73
C ASP A 139 4.54 20.73 -11.87
N GLU A 140 3.28 20.42 -11.56
CA GLU A 140 2.26 20.04 -12.55
C GLU A 140 1.91 21.21 -13.47
N VAL A 141 1.71 22.41 -12.92
CA VAL A 141 1.45 23.63 -13.71
C VAL A 141 2.62 23.95 -14.64
N GLU A 142 3.86 23.82 -14.17
CA GLU A 142 5.05 24.03 -14.99
C GLU A 142 5.15 23.02 -16.12
N ALA A 143 4.90 21.73 -15.84
CA ALA A 143 4.90 20.68 -16.85
C ALA A 143 3.82 20.94 -17.91
N LYS A 144 2.61 21.30 -17.49
CA LYS A 144 1.49 21.63 -18.38
C LYS A 144 1.79 22.84 -19.24
N PHE A 145 2.46 23.85 -18.69
CA PHE A 145 2.92 25.02 -19.45
C PHE A 145 3.95 24.62 -20.51
N ARG A 146 4.96 23.80 -20.16
CA ARG A 146 5.95 23.31 -21.12
C ARG A 146 5.30 22.54 -22.27
N GLU A 147 4.41 21.60 -21.97
CA GLU A 147 3.69 20.82 -23.00
C GLU A 147 2.95 21.72 -24.00
N GLN A 148 2.26 22.75 -23.52
CA GLN A 148 1.49 23.67 -24.37
C GLN A 148 2.37 24.57 -25.26
N HIS A 149 3.65 24.75 -24.91
CA HIS A 149 4.54 25.72 -25.55
C HIS A 149 5.77 25.10 -26.23
N GLU A 150 6.08 23.83 -25.99
CA GLU A 150 7.12 23.07 -26.69
C GLU A 150 6.59 22.38 -27.97
N ASP A 151 5.27 22.20 -28.11
CA ASP A 151 4.62 21.80 -29.35
C ASP A 151 4.55 22.96 -30.35
N GLY A 152 5.65 23.18 -31.06
CA GLY A 152 5.77 24.16 -32.15
C GLY A 152 4.90 23.85 -33.38
N VAL A 153 3.59 24.11 -33.31
CA VAL A 153 2.73 24.26 -34.49
C VAL A 153 2.19 25.70 -34.53
N PRO A 154 2.58 26.52 -35.52
CA PRO A 154 1.97 27.83 -35.70
C PRO A 154 0.50 27.64 -36.13
N ARG A 155 -0.41 28.35 -35.45
CA ARG A 155 -1.80 28.48 -35.90
C ARG A 155 -1.90 29.30 -37.17
#